data_AF-A0A328C1J4-F1
#
_entry.id   AF-A0A328C1J4-F1
#
_cell.length_a   1.000
_cell.length_b   1.000
_cell.length_c   1.000
_cell.angle_alpha   90.00
_cell.angle_beta   90.00
_cell.angle_gamma   90.00
#
_symmetry.space_group_name_H-M   'P 1'
#
loop_
_entity.id
_entity.type
_entity.pdbx_description
1 polymer ?
#
loop_
_entity_poly.entity_id
_entity_poly.type
_entity_poly.pdbx_seq_one_letter_code
_entity_poly.pdbx_strand_id
1 'polypeptide(L)'
;MGGRPSVTSSSSLEPTHPIGLDLSRRPPALHSRTDHGVAMNLSAYHHQSRDTWHSLVLVMPLFVIYQLGVLWSGGVRNGVDFMTDTLWWAAGGELSTYLAIHLGALVVMALAVWVLRKKRRLQLRVWPAVVAESAVYALFFGAAVVGIMDALGLSALLSIGLALGPEASVFQNLVLSIGAGLYEELVFRLLLMGGLLWVGRRALGWPGWWAALWAVVISSVIFSAVHHLGPLGDAFELGVFMYRVIAGALLALIFYLRGFAVAVYTHALYDVLVLVIL
;
A
#
# COMPACT_ATOMS: atom_id res chain seq x y z
N MET A 1 -63.57 58.20 -6.13
CA MET A 1 -62.72 57.00 -6.13
C MET A 1 -62.09 56.85 -7.50
N GLY A 2 -60.78 56.57 -7.56
CA GLY A 2 -60.09 56.05 -8.76
C GLY A 2 -59.58 57.10 -9.74
N GLY A 3 -58.29 57.42 -9.65
CA GLY A 3 -57.59 58.32 -10.56
C GLY A 3 -57.24 57.73 -11.93
N ARG A 4 -56.93 58.64 -12.84
CA ARG A 4 -56.12 58.49 -14.06
C ARG A 4 -54.93 59.48 -13.90
N PRO A 5 -53.79 59.37 -14.63
CA PRO A 5 -53.75 59.06 -16.06
C PRO A 5 -52.55 58.28 -16.61
N SER A 6 -52.67 58.07 -17.91
CA SER A 6 -51.83 57.49 -18.96
C SER A 6 -50.36 57.94 -19.03
N VAL A 7 -49.50 57.02 -19.51
CA VAL A 7 -48.36 57.33 -20.40
C VAL A 7 -48.32 56.30 -21.54
N THR A 8 -48.15 56.82 -22.74
CA THR A 8 -48.03 56.17 -24.05
C THR A 8 -46.57 55.92 -24.43
N SER A 9 -46.24 54.85 -25.17
CA SER A 9 -45.32 54.92 -26.32
C SER A 9 -45.22 53.61 -27.14
N SER A 10 -45.46 53.78 -28.46
CA SER A 10 -44.85 53.14 -29.65
C SER A 10 -44.52 51.63 -29.65
N SER A 11 -45.07 50.83 -30.58
CA SER A 11 -44.55 50.63 -31.96
C SER A 11 -43.06 50.27 -31.95
N SER A 12 -42.60 49.11 -32.39
CA SER A 12 -42.71 48.60 -33.77
C SER A 12 -42.13 47.18 -33.88
N LEU A 13 -42.65 46.47 -34.87
CA LEU A 13 -42.23 45.17 -35.42
C LEU A 13 -40.70 44.97 -35.46
N GLU A 14 -40.24 43.84 -34.93
CA GLU A 14 -38.86 43.36 -35.15
C GLU A 14 -38.83 42.44 -36.39
N PRO A 15 -37.97 42.71 -37.39
CA PRO A 15 -37.81 41.87 -38.56
C PRO A 15 -36.84 40.71 -38.32
N THR A 16 -37.16 39.57 -38.92
CA THR A 16 -36.33 38.36 -39.01
C THR A 16 -34.94 38.65 -39.59
N HIS A 17 -33.87 38.33 -38.86
CA HIS A 17 -32.51 38.28 -39.42
C HIS A 17 -32.08 36.85 -39.79
N PRO A 18 -31.39 36.67 -40.93
CA PRO A 18 -31.05 35.36 -41.48
C PRO A 18 -29.87 34.71 -40.75
N ILE A 19 -29.89 33.37 -40.70
CA ILE A 19 -28.79 32.53 -40.20
C ILE A 19 -27.60 32.65 -41.16
N GLY A 20 -26.64 33.52 -40.82
CA GLY A 20 -25.34 33.57 -41.48
C GLY A 20 -24.44 32.44 -40.96
N LEU A 21 -24.21 31.42 -41.79
CA LEU A 21 -23.14 30.43 -41.58
C LEU A 21 -21.78 31.12 -41.79
N ASP A 22 -21.12 31.49 -40.70
CA ASP A 22 -19.75 31.97 -40.69
C ASP A 22 -18.78 30.81 -41.02
N LEU A 23 -18.48 30.64 -42.31
CA LEU A 23 -17.55 29.63 -42.84
C LEU A 23 -16.07 30.00 -42.64
N SER A 24 -15.76 31.08 -41.90
CA SER A 24 -14.37 31.55 -41.71
C SER A 24 -13.67 30.96 -40.48
N ARG A 25 -14.38 30.24 -39.61
CA ARG A 25 -13.78 29.60 -38.43
C ARG A 25 -13.11 28.28 -38.80
N ARG A 26 -11.79 28.35 -39.04
CA ARG A 26 -10.94 27.15 -39.04
C ARG A 26 -11.11 26.42 -37.70
N PRO A 27 -11.34 25.09 -37.69
CA PRO A 27 -11.40 24.35 -36.43
C PRO A 27 -10.06 24.53 -35.69
N PRO A 28 -10.06 24.65 -34.35
CA PRO A 28 -8.82 24.69 -33.60
C PRO A 28 -8.02 23.44 -33.95
N ALA A 29 -6.78 23.64 -34.39
CA ALA A 29 -5.86 22.55 -34.66
C ALA A 29 -5.85 21.64 -33.44
N LEU A 30 -6.27 20.38 -33.63
CA LEU A 30 -6.06 19.30 -32.68
C LEU A 30 -4.56 19.32 -32.39
N HIS A 31 -4.19 19.86 -31.24
CA HIS A 31 -2.86 19.66 -30.68
C HIS A 31 -2.71 18.15 -30.55
N SER A 32 -2.04 17.54 -31.52
CA SER A 32 -1.44 16.24 -31.37
C SER A 32 -0.43 16.39 -30.25
N ARG A 33 -0.88 16.14 -29.01
CA ARG A 33 0.00 15.93 -27.87
C ARG A 33 0.83 14.72 -28.26
N THR A 34 2.01 14.98 -28.78
CA THR A 34 3.06 14.01 -28.87
C THR A 34 3.29 13.52 -27.45
N ASP A 35 3.10 12.21 -27.25
CA ASP A 35 3.46 11.48 -26.04
C ASP A 35 4.99 11.51 -25.91
N HIS A 36 5.54 12.67 -25.56
CA HIS A 36 6.89 12.77 -25.03
C HIS A 36 6.79 12.47 -23.54
N GLY A 37 7.57 11.47 -23.09
CA GLY A 37 7.61 10.98 -21.73
C GLY A 37 7.63 12.13 -20.72
N VAL A 38 6.45 12.47 -20.21
CA VAL A 38 6.31 13.48 -19.17
C VAL A 38 6.90 12.83 -17.92
N ALA A 39 8.10 13.28 -17.54
CA ALA A 39 8.66 12.98 -16.23
C ALA A 39 7.55 13.15 -15.20
N MET A 40 7.26 12.11 -14.41
CA MET A 40 6.18 12.17 -13.44
C MET A 40 6.43 13.33 -12.49
N ASN A 41 5.47 14.25 -12.40
CA ASN A 41 5.53 15.33 -11.44
C ASN A 41 5.56 14.72 -10.02
N LEU A 42 6.51 15.14 -9.18
CA LEU A 42 6.76 14.57 -7.85
C LEU A 42 5.51 14.64 -6.94
N SER A 43 4.72 15.71 -7.06
CA SER A 43 3.45 15.86 -6.32
C SER A 43 2.39 14.86 -6.80
N ALA A 44 2.30 14.66 -8.12
CA ALA A 44 1.39 13.67 -8.70
C ALA A 44 1.79 12.24 -8.33
N TYR A 45 3.08 11.94 -8.30
CA TYR A 45 3.62 10.66 -7.82
C TYR A 45 3.26 10.43 -6.34
N HIS A 46 3.55 11.42 -5.49
CA HIS A 46 3.31 11.34 -4.05
C HIS A 46 1.83 11.13 -3.71
N HIS A 47 0.93 11.82 -4.42
CA HIS A 47 -0.52 11.62 -4.25
C HIS A 47 -0.95 10.21 -4.65
N GLN A 48 -0.42 9.68 -5.76
CA GLN A 48 -0.80 8.37 -6.27
C GLN A 48 -0.26 7.21 -5.44
N SER A 49 0.99 7.31 -4.94
CA SER A 49 1.55 6.27 -4.07
C SER A 49 0.81 6.18 -2.73
N ARG A 50 0.22 7.28 -2.27
CA ARG A 50 -0.54 7.36 -1.02
C ARG A 50 -1.99 6.90 -1.13
N ASP A 51 -2.55 6.80 -2.33
CA ASP A 51 -3.92 6.35 -2.50
C ASP A 51 -4.02 4.84 -2.20
N THR A 52 -4.89 4.48 -1.26
CA THR A 52 -5.02 3.10 -0.78
C THR A 52 -5.48 2.15 -1.88
N TRP A 53 -6.42 2.57 -2.74
CA TRP A 53 -6.92 1.72 -3.82
C TRP A 53 -5.86 1.51 -4.90
N HIS A 54 -5.09 2.54 -5.22
CA HIS A 54 -3.93 2.39 -6.10
C HIS A 54 -2.89 1.46 -5.47
N SER A 55 -2.56 1.66 -4.20
CA SER A 55 -1.58 0.82 -3.49
C SER A 55 -1.95 -0.65 -3.48
N LEU A 56 -3.22 -0.99 -3.22
CA LEU A 56 -3.71 -2.37 -3.26
C LEU A 56 -3.49 -3.04 -4.62
N VAL A 57 -3.63 -2.29 -5.72
CA VAL A 57 -3.34 -2.80 -7.06
C VAL A 57 -1.83 -2.92 -7.29
N LEU A 58 -1.03 -1.98 -6.79
CA LEU A 58 0.41 -1.97 -7.00
C LEU A 58 1.13 -3.12 -6.28
N VAL A 59 0.59 -3.65 -5.17
CA VAL A 59 1.18 -4.80 -4.46
C VAL A 59 0.84 -6.15 -5.11
N MET A 60 -0.07 -6.17 -6.09
CA MET A 60 -0.54 -7.40 -6.70
C MET A 60 0.52 -8.32 -7.30
N PRO A 61 1.57 -7.79 -7.96
CA PRO A 61 2.66 -8.65 -8.43
C PRO A 61 3.30 -9.46 -7.29
N LEU A 62 3.50 -8.88 -6.11
CA LEU A 62 4.04 -9.60 -4.95
C LEU A 62 3.07 -10.67 -4.45
N PHE A 63 1.77 -10.40 -4.41
CA PHE A 63 0.77 -11.41 -4.07
C PHE A 63 0.85 -12.63 -4.99
N VAL A 64 0.91 -12.41 -6.30
CA VAL A 64 1.02 -13.51 -7.28
C VAL A 64 2.31 -14.29 -7.08
N ILE A 65 3.45 -13.59 -6.97
CA ILE A 65 4.76 -14.21 -6.77
C ILE A 65 4.77 -15.03 -5.47
N TYR A 66 4.21 -14.50 -4.39
CA TYR A 66 4.14 -15.19 -3.12
C TYR A 66 3.29 -16.46 -3.19
N GLN A 67 2.04 -16.40 -3.70
CA GLN A 67 1.18 -17.60 -3.76
C GLN A 67 1.79 -18.71 -4.63
N LEU A 68 2.42 -18.32 -5.74
CA LEU A 68 3.21 -19.25 -6.56
C LEU A 68 4.40 -19.82 -5.79
N GLY A 69 5.10 -18.96 -5.05
CA GLY A 69 6.19 -19.32 -4.15
C GLY A 69 5.77 -20.35 -3.10
N VAL A 70 4.64 -20.16 -2.43
CA VAL A 70 4.08 -21.11 -1.45
C VAL A 70 3.83 -22.47 -2.10
N LEU A 71 3.26 -22.51 -3.31
CA LEU A 71 3.03 -23.76 -4.04
C LEU A 71 4.33 -24.50 -4.36
N TRP A 72 5.35 -23.78 -4.85
CA TRP A 72 6.64 -24.37 -5.24
C TRP A 72 7.57 -24.69 -4.08
N SER A 73 7.39 -24.04 -2.92
CA SER A 73 8.23 -24.26 -1.73
C SER A 73 7.79 -25.46 -0.90
N GLY A 74 6.72 -26.16 -1.31
CA GLY A 74 6.10 -27.23 -0.52
C GLY A 74 5.20 -26.71 0.59
N GLY A 75 4.67 -25.48 0.48
CA GLY A 75 3.73 -24.89 1.43
C GLY A 75 4.35 -24.00 2.50
N VAL A 76 5.62 -23.60 2.33
CA VAL A 76 6.25 -22.59 3.20
C VAL A 76 5.53 -21.27 3.04
N ARG A 77 5.12 -20.70 4.16
CA ARG A 77 4.29 -19.49 4.25
C ARG A 77 4.77 -18.59 5.38
N ASN A 78 4.54 -17.29 5.25
CA ASN A 78 4.81 -16.32 6.31
C ASN A 78 3.89 -16.61 7.53
N GLY A 79 4.38 -16.32 8.74
CA GLY A 79 3.67 -16.63 9.99
C GLY A 79 2.35 -15.88 10.20
N VAL A 80 2.12 -14.78 9.48
CA VAL A 80 0.90 -13.95 9.53
C VAL A 80 -0.01 -14.24 8.32
N ASP A 81 0.32 -15.25 7.51
CA ASP A 81 -0.51 -15.72 6.40
C ASP A 81 -1.67 -16.62 6.88
N PHE A 82 -2.57 -16.01 7.67
CA PHE A 82 -3.81 -16.67 8.10
C PHE A 82 -4.74 -16.98 6.92
N MET A 83 -4.58 -16.26 5.82
CA MET A 83 -5.44 -16.42 4.65
C MET A 83 -5.17 -17.76 3.98
N THR A 84 -3.90 -18.11 3.72
CA THR A 84 -3.55 -19.39 3.12
C THR A 84 -4.00 -20.56 4.00
N ASP A 85 -3.86 -20.47 5.33
CA ASP A 85 -4.37 -21.48 6.26
C ASP A 85 -5.90 -21.63 6.17
N THR A 86 -6.62 -20.51 6.21
CA THR A 86 -8.08 -20.49 6.13
C THR A 86 -8.58 -21.03 4.78
N LEU A 87 -7.92 -20.65 3.69
CA LEU A 87 -8.25 -21.11 2.34
C LEU A 87 -7.95 -22.59 2.16
N TRP A 88 -6.85 -23.09 2.73
CA TRP A 88 -6.51 -24.51 2.72
C TRP A 88 -7.55 -25.34 3.49
N TRP A 89 -7.95 -24.86 4.67
CA TRP A 89 -9.02 -25.49 5.45
C TRP A 89 -10.37 -25.44 4.72
N ALA A 90 -10.73 -24.30 4.12
CA ALA A 90 -11.96 -24.14 3.35
C ALA A 90 -11.98 -25.01 2.07
N ALA A 91 -10.80 -25.28 1.50
CA ALA A 91 -10.62 -26.23 0.40
C ALA A 91 -10.72 -27.70 0.84
N GLY A 92 -10.94 -27.99 2.13
CA GLY A 92 -10.98 -29.35 2.66
C GLY A 92 -9.64 -30.07 2.59
N GLY A 93 -8.52 -29.34 2.47
CA GLY A 93 -7.20 -29.91 2.21
C GLY A 93 -7.00 -30.42 0.78
N GLU A 94 -7.93 -30.14 -0.14
CA GLU A 94 -7.82 -30.54 -1.53
C GLU A 94 -7.10 -29.48 -2.37
N LEU A 95 -5.98 -29.86 -2.99
CA LEU A 95 -5.20 -28.95 -3.83
C LEU A 95 -6.00 -28.36 -5.00
N SER A 96 -6.88 -29.14 -5.63
CA SER A 96 -7.67 -28.68 -6.78
C SER A 96 -8.61 -27.54 -6.39
N THR A 97 -9.26 -27.67 -5.24
CA THR A 97 -10.21 -26.70 -4.69
C THR A 97 -9.46 -25.48 -4.16
N TYR A 98 -8.30 -25.68 -3.53
CA TYR A 98 -7.39 -24.60 -3.14
C TYR A 98 -6.98 -23.75 -4.35
N LEU A 99 -6.56 -24.38 -5.45
CA LEU A 99 -6.21 -23.71 -6.70
C LEU A 99 -7.41 -23.00 -7.34
N ALA A 100 -8.61 -23.59 -7.27
CA ALA A 100 -9.84 -22.96 -7.77
C ALA A 100 -10.20 -21.69 -6.99
N ILE A 101 -10.03 -21.69 -5.65
CA ILE A 101 -10.24 -20.50 -4.83
C ILE A 101 -9.22 -19.40 -5.18
N HIS A 102 -7.96 -19.77 -5.39
CA HIS A 102 -6.91 -18.83 -5.82
C HIS A 102 -7.19 -18.23 -7.18
N LEU A 103 -7.65 -19.05 -8.14
CA LEU A 103 -8.09 -18.58 -9.44
C LEU A 103 -9.27 -17.61 -9.31
N GLY A 104 -10.25 -17.90 -8.45
CA GLY A 104 -11.35 -17.00 -8.14
C GLY A 104 -10.87 -15.65 -7.58
N ALA A 105 -9.95 -15.67 -6.62
CA ALA A 105 -9.34 -14.46 -6.07
C ALA A 105 -8.61 -13.64 -7.14
N LEU A 106 -7.84 -14.29 -8.01
CA LEU A 106 -7.17 -13.65 -9.15
C LEU A 106 -8.16 -13.01 -10.13
N VAL A 107 -9.29 -13.67 -10.42
CA VAL A 107 -10.35 -13.12 -11.29
C VAL A 107 -11.00 -11.90 -10.65
N VAL A 108 -11.36 -11.96 -9.36
CA VAL A 108 -11.90 -10.80 -8.61
C VAL A 108 -10.90 -9.65 -8.64
N MET A 109 -9.61 -9.95 -8.48
CA MET A 109 -8.56 -8.97 -8.54
C MET A 109 -8.42 -8.32 -9.93
N ALA A 110 -8.41 -9.14 -10.98
CA ALA A 110 -8.36 -8.66 -12.36
C ALA A 110 -9.55 -7.76 -12.67
N LEU A 111 -10.73 -8.10 -12.13
CA LEU A 111 -11.94 -7.30 -12.25
C LEU A 111 -11.82 -5.97 -11.49
N ALA A 112 -11.28 -5.98 -10.26
CA ALA A 112 -11.02 -4.76 -9.49
C ALA A 112 -10.05 -3.83 -10.24
N VAL A 113 -8.95 -4.38 -10.78
CA VAL A 113 -8.00 -3.64 -11.63
C VAL A 113 -8.71 -3.07 -12.85
N TRP A 114 -9.53 -3.87 -13.53
CA TRP A 114 -10.28 -3.44 -14.71
C TRP A 114 -11.24 -2.27 -14.39
N VAL A 115 -12.01 -2.37 -13.30
CA VAL A 115 -12.92 -1.31 -12.84
C VAL A 115 -12.17 -0.03 -12.47
N LEU A 116 -11.04 -0.14 -11.75
CA LEU A 116 -10.23 1.01 -11.35
C LEU A 116 -9.56 1.70 -12.55
N ARG A 117 -9.08 0.91 -13.52
CA ARG A 117 -8.58 1.43 -14.81
C ARG A 117 -9.66 2.15 -15.59
N LYS A 118 -10.88 1.60 -15.66
CA LYS A 118 -12.02 2.22 -16.35
C LYS A 118 -12.37 3.59 -15.75
N LYS A 119 -12.22 3.74 -14.43
CA LYS A 119 -12.41 5.01 -13.72
C LYS A 119 -11.24 6.00 -13.87
N ARG A 120 -10.20 5.67 -14.67
CA ARG A 120 -8.92 6.40 -14.80
C ARG A 120 -8.21 6.66 -13.46
N ARG A 121 -8.48 5.80 -12.47
CA ARG A 121 -7.89 5.84 -11.13
C ARG A 121 -6.75 4.83 -10.99
N LEU A 122 -6.02 4.54 -12.06
CA LEU A 122 -4.87 3.64 -11.98
C LEU A 122 -3.83 3.99 -13.03
N GLN A 123 -2.62 4.34 -12.59
CA GLN A 123 -1.47 4.58 -13.45
C GLN A 123 -0.38 3.56 -13.13
N LEU A 124 -0.40 2.41 -13.81
CA LEU A 124 0.60 1.34 -13.59
C LEU A 124 2.04 1.78 -13.89
N ARG A 125 2.22 2.87 -14.66
CA ARG A 125 3.53 3.51 -14.89
C ARG A 125 4.23 3.97 -13.61
N VAL A 126 3.49 4.16 -12.51
CA VAL A 126 4.03 4.53 -11.20
C VAL A 126 4.73 3.35 -10.51
N TRP A 127 4.39 2.11 -10.88
CA TRP A 127 4.86 0.92 -10.20
C TRP A 127 6.39 0.80 -10.12
N PRO A 128 7.17 0.98 -11.21
CA PRO A 128 8.63 0.91 -11.12
C PRO A 128 9.23 1.98 -10.19
N ALA A 129 8.64 3.17 -10.13
CA ALA A 129 9.10 4.23 -9.24
C ALA A 129 8.83 3.90 -7.77
N VAL A 130 7.68 3.27 -7.47
CA VAL A 130 7.37 2.76 -6.13
C VAL A 130 8.37 1.70 -5.71
N VAL A 131 8.66 0.73 -6.58
CA VAL A 131 9.64 -0.32 -6.28
C VAL A 131 11.04 0.29 -6.08
N ALA A 132 11.46 1.23 -6.93
CA ALA A 132 12.75 1.89 -6.80
C ALA A 132 12.88 2.72 -5.50
N GLU A 133 11.86 3.51 -5.16
CA GLU A 133 11.82 4.23 -3.87
C GLU A 133 11.87 3.27 -2.70
N SER A 134 11.12 2.18 -2.77
CA SER A 134 11.06 1.18 -1.70
C SER A 134 12.39 0.45 -1.52
N ALA A 135 13.12 0.20 -2.60
CA ALA A 135 14.46 -0.35 -2.58
C ALA A 135 15.45 0.60 -1.89
N VAL A 136 15.36 1.91 -2.15
CA VAL A 136 16.16 2.91 -1.42
C VAL A 136 15.85 2.85 0.07
N TYR A 137 14.57 2.84 0.46
CA TYR A 137 14.22 2.70 1.88
C TYR A 137 14.75 1.40 2.47
N ALA A 138 14.61 0.27 1.78
CA ALA A 138 15.07 -1.05 2.24
C ALA A 138 16.59 -1.08 2.48
N LEU A 139 17.39 -0.47 1.59
CA LEU A 139 18.85 -0.39 1.71
C LEU A 139 19.28 0.33 3.00
N PHE A 140 18.57 1.39 3.39
CA PHE A 140 18.90 2.16 4.60
C PHE A 140 18.15 1.68 5.85
N PHE A 141 17.17 0.80 5.71
CA PHE A 141 16.25 0.43 6.78
C PHE A 141 16.97 -0.20 7.97
N GLY A 142 17.78 -1.24 7.73
CA GLY A 142 18.53 -1.92 8.79
C GLY A 142 19.49 -1.00 9.54
N ALA A 143 20.22 -0.14 8.80
CA ALA A 143 21.10 0.85 9.39
C ALA A 143 20.34 1.88 10.23
N ALA A 144 19.14 2.29 9.80
CA ALA A 144 18.28 3.18 10.57
C ALA A 144 17.82 2.53 11.88
N VAL A 145 17.38 1.26 11.85
CA VAL A 145 16.98 0.53 13.07
C VAL A 145 18.14 0.41 14.05
N VAL A 146 19.31 -0.03 13.56
CA VAL A 146 20.52 -0.19 14.40
C VAL A 146 21.00 1.16 14.94
N GLY A 147 20.99 2.21 14.13
CA GLY A 147 21.37 3.56 14.58
C GLY A 147 20.44 4.11 15.65
N ILE A 148 19.14 3.84 15.58
CA ILE A 148 18.18 4.21 16.64
C ILE A 148 18.43 3.38 17.90
N MET A 149 18.66 2.07 17.76
CA MET A 149 19.00 1.20 18.90
C MET A 149 20.24 1.71 19.64
N ASP A 150 21.28 2.08 18.90
CA ASP A 150 22.51 2.64 19.46
C ASP A 150 22.29 4.00 20.15
N ALA A 151 21.55 4.91 19.50
CA ALA A 151 21.20 6.20 20.08
C ALA A 151 20.38 6.08 21.38
N LEU A 152 19.64 4.99 21.55
CA LEU A 152 18.88 4.68 22.77
C LEU A 152 19.71 3.90 23.81
N GLY A 153 20.97 3.57 23.54
CA GLY A 153 21.83 2.77 24.41
C GLY A 153 21.42 1.29 24.50
N LEU A 154 20.68 0.79 23.51
CA LEU A 154 20.16 -0.58 23.45
C LEU A 154 21.02 -1.52 22.60
N SER A 155 22.12 -1.03 22.02
CA SER A 155 23.00 -1.82 21.13
C SER A 155 23.59 -3.04 21.84
N ALA A 156 23.91 -2.94 23.13
CA ALA A 156 24.40 -4.09 23.92
C ALA A 156 23.34 -5.18 24.15
N LEU A 157 22.05 -4.88 23.95
CA LEU A 157 20.95 -5.84 24.10
C LEU A 157 20.68 -6.63 22.82
N LEU A 158 21.20 -6.18 21.68
CA LEU A 158 21.17 -6.94 20.45
C LEU A 158 22.14 -8.11 20.60
N SER A 159 21.61 -9.26 21.04
CA SER A 159 22.29 -10.54 20.89
C SER A 159 22.62 -10.74 19.41
N ILE A 160 23.85 -11.13 19.11
CA ILE A 160 24.30 -11.47 17.74
C ILE A 160 23.43 -12.61 17.13
N GLY A 161 22.66 -13.32 17.95
CA GLY A 161 21.71 -14.34 17.54
C GLY A 161 20.29 -13.82 17.29
N LEU A 162 20.08 -12.90 16.34
CA LEU A 162 18.88 -13.03 15.50
C LEU A 162 19.07 -14.37 14.78
N ALA A 163 18.63 -15.45 15.43
CA ALA A 163 18.80 -16.79 14.92
C ALA A 163 18.12 -16.82 13.56
N LEU A 164 18.92 -16.87 12.49
CA LEU A 164 18.44 -17.33 11.21
C LEU A 164 17.73 -18.64 11.53
N GLY A 165 16.41 -18.67 11.29
CA GLY A 165 15.60 -19.85 11.50
C GLY A 165 16.22 -21.07 10.79
N PRO A 166 15.73 -22.29 11.05
CA PRO A 166 16.27 -23.50 10.44
C PRO A 166 16.56 -23.28 8.95
N GLU A 167 17.71 -23.75 8.45
CA GLU A 167 18.27 -23.41 7.12
C GLU A 167 17.25 -23.53 6.00
N ALA A 168 16.47 -22.47 5.82
CA ALA A 168 15.54 -22.34 4.73
C ALA A 168 16.37 -22.08 3.48
N SER A 169 16.03 -22.78 2.41
CA SER A 169 16.69 -22.55 1.13
C SER A 169 16.55 -21.08 0.71
N VAL A 170 17.48 -20.59 -0.12
CA VAL A 170 17.41 -19.26 -0.75
C VAL A 170 16.02 -18.97 -1.33
N PHE A 171 15.40 -19.97 -1.96
CA PHE A 171 14.05 -19.86 -2.49
C PHE A 171 12.98 -19.71 -1.41
N GLN A 172 13.05 -20.50 -0.32
CA GLN A 172 12.11 -20.38 0.79
C GLN A 172 12.26 -19.04 1.51
N ASN A 173 13.48 -18.54 1.72
CA ASN A 173 13.71 -17.20 2.28
C ASN A 173 13.09 -16.12 1.39
N LEU A 174 13.26 -16.20 0.06
CA LEU A 174 12.61 -15.28 -0.85
C LEU A 174 11.07 -15.31 -0.71
N VAL A 175 10.46 -16.49 -0.61
CA VAL A 175 9.01 -16.63 -0.41
C VAL A 175 8.59 -16.02 0.93
N LEU A 176 9.32 -16.32 2.02
CA LEU A 176 9.03 -15.78 3.34
C LEU A 176 9.16 -14.25 3.38
N SER A 177 10.20 -13.67 2.78
CA SER A 177 10.40 -12.22 2.69
C SER A 177 9.26 -11.51 1.95
N ILE A 178 8.83 -12.07 0.80
CA ILE A 178 7.69 -11.49 0.06
C ILE A 178 6.40 -11.61 0.88
N GLY A 179 6.20 -12.76 1.54
CA GLY A 179 5.06 -13.00 2.42
C GLY A 179 5.00 -12.03 3.59
N ALA A 180 6.14 -11.80 4.26
CA ALA A 180 6.26 -10.86 5.37
C ALA A 180 5.86 -9.45 4.94
N GLY A 181 6.48 -8.93 3.88
CA GLY A 181 6.13 -7.61 3.38
C GLY A 181 4.67 -7.48 2.95
N LEU A 182 4.04 -8.54 2.44
CA LEU A 182 2.65 -8.49 2.01
C LEU A 182 1.64 -8.61 3.18
N TYR A 183 1.71 -9.71 3.93
CA TYR A 183 0.71 -10.04 4.95
C TYR A 183 0.89 -9.24 6.22
N GLU A 184 2.14 -9.00 6.65
CA GLU A 184 2.38 -8.24 7.87
C GLU A 184 1.99 -6.77 7.68
N GLU A 185 2.35 -6.16 6.55
CA GLU A 185 1.91 -4.79 6.28
C GLU A 185 0.39 -4.69 6.09
N LEU A 186 -0.25 -5.70 5.49
CA LEU A 186 -1.70 -5.75 5.40
C LEU A 186 -2.34 -5.73 6.80
N VAL A 187 -1.88 -6.60 7.69
CA VAL A 187 -2.44 -6.74 9.04
C VAL A 187 -2.08 -5.55 9.93
N PHE A 188 -0.81 -5.22 10.06
CA PHE A 188 -0.37 -4.24 11.04
C PHE A 188 -0.55 -2.80 10.57
N ARG A 189 -0.41 -2.52 9.27
CA ARG A 189 -0.41 -1.14 8.76
C ARG A 189 -1.76 -0.79 8.16
N LEU A 190 -2.24 -1.58 7.19
CA LEU A 190 -3.53 -1.27 6.58
C LEU A 190 -4.70 -1.48 7.54
N LEU A 191 -4.76 -2.63 8.21
CA LEU A 191 -5.90 -2.96 9.09
C LEU A 191 -5.74 -2.37 10.50
N LEU A 192 -4.69 -2.73 11.24
CA LEU A 192 -4.52 -2.30 12.62
C LEU A 192 -4.23 -0.79 12.72
N MET A 193 -3.15 -0.30 12.13
CA MET A 193 -2.80 1.13 12.20
C MET A 193 -3.86 2.01 11.52
N GLY A 194 -4.37 1.60 10.35
CA GLY A 194 -5.48 2.28 9.68
C GLY A 194 -6.76 2.33 10.54
N GLY A 195 -7.09 1.23 11.22
CA GLY A 195 -8.20 1.14 12.17
C GLY A 195 -8.00 2.04 13.39
N LEU A 196 -6.82 2.03 14.00
CA LEU A 196 -6.47 2.90 15.14
C LEU A 196 -6.56 4.38 14.76
N LEU A 197 -6.05 4.76 13.58
CA LEU A 197 -6.19 6.11 13.03
C LEU A 197 -7.66 6.49 12.85
N TRP A 198 -8.48 5.58 12.31
CA TRP A 198 -9.91 5.80 12.13
C TRP A 198 -10.62 5.99 13.48
N VAL A 199 -10.37 5.11 14.45
CA VAL A 199 -10.94 5.21 15.81
C VAL A 199 -10.55 6.53 16.45
N GLY A 200 -9.24 6.86 16.48
CA GLY A 200 -8.75 8.09 17.09
C GLY A 200 -9.38 9.34 16.46
N ARG A 201 -9.48 9.40 15.12
CA ARG A 201 -10.00 10.59 14.43
C ARG A 201 -11.51 10.68 14.39
N ARG A 202 -12.22 9.55 14.27
CA ARG A 202 -13.65 9.52 13.97
C ARG A 202 -14.50 9.15 15.17
N ALA A 203 -14.06 8.20 15.99
CA ALA A 203 -14.78 7.80 17.18
C ALA A 203 -14.43 8.68 18.38
N LEU A 204 -13.14 9.02 18.55
CA LEU A 204 -12.65 9.77 19.72
C LEU A 204 -12.44 11.27 19.47
N GLY A 205 -12.50 11.73 18.22
CA GLY A 205 -12.37 13.14 17.87
C GLY A 205 -10.99 13.74 18.13
N TRP A 206 -9.93 12.92 18.19
CA TRP A 206 -8.58 13.39 18.47
C TRP A 206 -7.99 14.23 17.32
N PRO A 207 -7.07 15.17 17.63
CA PRO A 207 -6.29 15.84 16.59
C PRO A 207 -5.46 14.81 15.82
N GLY A 208 -5.29 15.04 14.52
CA GLY A 208 -4.71 14.04 13.61
C GLY A 208 -3.30 13.56 14.00
N TRP A 209 -2.48 14.45 14.56
CA TRP A 209 -1.13 14.11 15.02
C TRP A 209 -1.16 13.15 16.23
N TRP A 210 -2.12 13.31 17.13
CA TRP A 210 -2.26 12.47 18.32
C TRP A 210 -2.76 11.08 17.94
N ALA A 211 -3.78 11.02 17.07
CA ALA A 211 -4.24 9.75 16.50
C ALA A 211 -3.12 9.02 15.74
N ALA A 212 -2.27 9.74 15.01
CA ALA A 212 -1.13 9.15 14.31
C ALA A 212 -0.07 8.62 15.27
N LEU A 213 0.34 9.40 16.28
CA LEU A 213 1.29 8.95 17.28
C LEU A 213 0.80 7.69 18.00
N TRP A 214 -0.46 7.69 18.43
CA TRP A 214 -1.10 6.52 19.05
C TRP A 214 -1.09 5.30 18.14
N ALA A 215 -1.51 5.47 16.88
CA ALA A 215 -1.57 4.38 15.92
C ALA A 215 -0.18 3.78 15.66
N VAL A 216 0.85 4.63 15.47
CA VAL A 216 2.24 4.20 15.26
C VAL A 216 2.75 3.40 16.47
N VAL A 217 2.61 3.93 17.68
CA VAL A 217 3.13 3.28 18.89
C VAL A 217 2.46 1.92 19.10
N ILE A 218 1.13 1.87 19.07
CA ILE A 218 0.39 0.65 19.36
C ILE A 218 0.61 -0.41 18.28
N SER A 219 0.55 -0.05 17.00
CA SER A 219 0.75 -1.01 15.94
C SER A 219 2.16 -1.60 15.98
N SER A 220 3.17 -0.82 16.35
CA SER A 220 4.57 -1.27 16.41
C SER A 220 4.85 -2.16 17.63
N VAL A 221 4.26 -1.84 18.77
CA VAL A 221 4.35 -2.70 19.97
C VAL A 221 3.63 -4.02 19.74
N ILE A 222 2.43 -4.01 19.16
CA ILE A 222 1.70 -5.24 18.82
C ILE A 222 2.47 -6.05 17.78
N PHE A 223 2.98 -5.41 16.73
CA PHE A 223 3.84 -6.04 15.73
C PHE A 223 5.01 -6.78 16.39
N SER A 224 5.73 -6.15 17.32
CA SER A 224 6.81 -6.83 18.02
C SER A 224 6.32 -7.94 18.94
N ALA A 225 5.21 -7.74 19.66
CA ALA A 225 4.71 -8.71 20.61
C ALA A 225 4.29 -10.02 19.93
N VAL A 226 3.65 -9.96 18.76
CA VAL A 226 3.21 -11.17 18.05
C VAL A 226 4.37 -12.04 17.56
N HIS A 227 5.56 -11.46 17.35
CA HIS A 227 6.74 -12.21 16.93
C HIS A 227 7.30 -13.11 18.03
N HIS A 228 6.83 -12.96 19.28
CA HIS A 228 7.17 -13.84 20.39
C HIS A 228 6.05 -14.86 20.71
N LEU A 229 5.00 -14.91 19.88
CA LEU A 229 3.85 -15.79 20.09
C LEU A 229 3.88 -17.00 19.14
N GLY A 230 3.31 -18.10 19.62
CA GLY A 230 3.12 -19.31 18.84
C GLY A 230 4.37 -20.19 18.73
N PRO A 231 4.26 -21.37 18.08
CA PRO A 231 5.33 -22.37 18.02
C PRO A 231 6.59 -21.92 17.25
N LEU A 232 6.46 -20.89 16.40
CA LEU A 232 7.55 -20.33 15.60
C LEU A 232 7.98 -18.94 16.09
N GLY A 233 7.49 -18.50 17.26
CA GLY A 233 7.84 -17.20 17.82
C GLY A 233 9.26 -17.19 18.39
N ASP A 234 9.93 -16.05 18.26
CA ASP A 234 11.24 -15.81 18.86
C ASP A 234 11.15 -15.88 20.39
N ALA A 235 12.20 -16.40 21.04
CA ALA A 235 12.33 -16.27 22.48
C ALA A 235 12.25 -14.78 22.87
N PHE A 236 11.56 -14.48 23.98
CA PHE A 236 11.44 -13.10 24.42
C PHE A 236 12.79 -12.60 24.94
N GLU A 237 13.43 -11.76 24.13
CA GLU A 237 14.61 -10.99 24.49
C GLU A 237 14.34 -9.50 24.26
N LEU A 238 14.68 -8.65 25.24
CA LEU A 238 14.36 -7.23 25.19
C LEU A 238 14.99 -6.55 23.97
N GLY A 239 16.20 -6.95 23.56
CA GLY A 239 16.84 -6.42 22.36
C GLY A 239 16.09 -6.74 21.07
N VAL A 240 15.67 -8.00 20.88
CA VAL A 240 14.88 -8.44 19.73
C VAL A 240 13.51 -7.75 19.71
N PHE A 241 12.87 -7.64 20.88
CA PHE A 241 11.61 -6.92 21.01
C PHE A 241 11.77 -5.44 20.62
N MET A 242 12.72 -4.73 21.21
CA MET A 242 12.92 -3.31 20.90
C MET A 242 13.36 -3.06 19.46
N TYR A 243 14.17 -3.96 18.88
CA TYR A 243 14.51 -3.94 17.46
C TYR A 243 13.25 -4.01 16.59
N ARG A 244 12.35 -4.98 16.87
CA ARG A 244 11.09 -5.14 16.12
C ARG A 244 10.12 -4.00 16.37
N VAL A 245 10.08 -3.39 17.57
CA VAL A 245 9.29 -2.17 17.83
C VAL A 245 9.78 -1.01 16.96
N ILE A 246 11.08 -0.79 16.88
CA ILE A 246 11.67 0.31 16.10
C ILE A 246 11.46 0.07 14.59
N ALA A 247 11.77 -1.14 14.11
CA ALA A 247 11.48 -1.53 12.73
C ALA A 247 9.98 -1.33 12.42
N GLY A 248 9.12 -1.75 13.35
CA GLY A 248 7.69 -1.62 13.21
C GLY A 248 7.22 -0.17 13.11
N ALA A 249 7.85 0.73 13.87
CA ALA A 249 7.58 2.16 13.86
C ALA A 249 8.08 2.83 12.58
N LEU A 250 9.25 2.45 12.07
CA LEU A 250 9.76 2.96 10.79
C LEU A 250 8.84 2.56 9.63
N LEU A 251 8.38 1.31 9.58
CA LEU A 251 7.39 0.86 8.59
C LEU A 251 6.06 1.60 8.74
N ALA A 252 5.59 1.83 9.97
CA ALA A 252 4.39 2.64 10.24
C ALA A 252 4.54 4.08 9.74
N LEU A 253 5.72 4.69 9.89
CA LEU A 253 6.03 6.02 9.34
C LEU A 253 6.03 5.99 7.81
N ILE A 254 6.66 5.01 7.17
CA ILE A 254 6.66 4.85 5.71
C ILE A 254 5.22 4.68 5.20
N PHE A 255 4.41 3.83 5.84
CA PHE A 255 3.00 3.68 5.52
C PHE A 255 2.24 5.01 5.61
N TYR A 256 2.37 5.72 6.73
CA TYR A 256 1.66 6.98 6.98
C TYR A 256 2.07 8.10 6.00
N LEU A 257 3.35 8.14 5.61
CA LEU A 257 3.93 9.20 4.77
C LEU A 257 3.87 8.88 3.26
N ARG A 258 4.00 7.61 2.87
CA ARG A 258 4.20 7.23 1.46
C ARG A 258 3.12 6.31 0.91
N GLY A 259 2.41 5.61 1.79
CA GLY A 259 1.29 4.74 1.43
C GLY A 259 1.62 3.25 1.56
N PHE A 260 0.59 2.44 1.37
CA PHE A 260 0.64 1.00 1.62
C PHE A 260 1.61 0.25 0.71
N ALA A 261 1.63 0.54 -0.60
CA ALA A 261 2.51 -0.18 -1.51
C ALA A 261 3.99 0.05 -1.19
N VAL A 262 4.37 1.28 -0.83
CA VAL A 262 5.77 1.60 -0.48
C VAL A 262 6.19 0.84 0.78
N ALA A 263 5.34 0.80 1.81
CA ALA A 263 5.62 0.03 3.02
C ALA A 263 5.79 -1.48 2.74
N VAL A 264 4.89 -2.07 1.95
CA VAL A 264 4.94 -3.49 1.53
C VAL A 264 6.23 -3.81 0.79
N TYR A 265 6.57 -3.01 -0.23
CA TYR A 265 7.80 -3.24 -1.01
C TYR A 265 9.06 -2.98 -0.17
N THR A 266 9.07 -1.97 0.71
CA THR A 266 10.23 -1.73 1.58
C THR A 266 10.48 -2.90 2.52
N HIS A 267 9.44 -3.41 3.16
CA HIS A 267 9.54 -4.55 4.06
C HIS A 267 10.01 -5.81 3.30
N ALA A 268 9.33 -6.17 2.20
CA ALA A 268 9.71 -7.34 1.42
C ALA A 268 11.15 -7.25 0.89
N LEU A 269 11.57 -6.09 0.37
CA LEU A 269 12.92 -5.91 -0.15
C LEU A 269 13.97 -5.89 0.97
N TYR A 270 13.65 -5.35 2.14
CA TYR A 270 14.54 -5.39 3.29
C TYR A 270 14.81 -6.83 3.73
N ASP A 271 13.75 -7.64 3.85
CA ASP A 271 13.89 -9.04 4.21
C ASP A 271 14.65 -9.84 3.13
N VAL A 272 14.43 -9.55 1.85
CA VAL A 272 15.23 -10.18 0.78
C VAL A 272 16.70 -9.80 0.91
N LEU A 273 17.01 -8.53 1.20
CA LEU A 273 18.40 -8.11 1.41
C LEU A 273 19.04 -8.89 2.57
N VAL A 274 18.35 -9.01 3.70
CA VAL A 274 18.91 -9.61 4.92
C VAL A 274 18.92 -11.14 4.90
N LEU A 275 17.93 -11.80 4.31
CA LEU A 275 17.75 -13.26 4.41
C LEU A 275 18.22 -14.02 3.16
N VAL A 276 18.44 -13.31 2.05
CA VAL A 276 18.77 -13.93 0.75
C VAL A 276 20.13 -13.45 0.22
N ILE A 277 20.49 -12.19 0.46
CA ILE A 277 21.67 -11.56 -0.16
C ILE A 277 22.84 -11.42 0.82
N LEU A 278 22.58 -10.99 2.06
CA LEU A 278 23.57 -10.78 3.12
C LEU A 278 23.75 -12.03 3.98
#